data_AF-A0A2H3BJA6-F1
#
_entry.id   AF-A0A2H3BJA6-F1
#
_cell.length_a   1.000
_cell.length_b   1.000
_cell.length_c   1.000
_cell.angle_alpha   90.00
_cell.angle_beta   90.00
_cell.angle_gamma   90.00
#
_symmetry.space_group_name_H-M   'P 1'
#
loop_
_entity.id
_entity.type
_entity.pdbx_description
1 polymer ?
#
loop_
_entity_poly.entity_id
_entity_poly.type
_entity_poly.pdbx_seq_one_letter_code
_entity_poly.pdbx_strand_id
1 'polypeptide(L)'
;MSPSNGWENVPITSSIKPTVLKIMQSVYQHRNLIVPLQLDRWWNRPCFTYKVEEDSSTPSAVILEFHEGEPDQPVQRLHFMIFVNQQTVYDGFREEDFAIPDNIAHDLLELQNVALRHARGRQQSILRVRQQMAQNEQAAERRKEEAIQVSRCPVRESVSSRLF
;
A
#
# COMPACT_ATOMS: atom_id res chain seq x y z
N MET A 1 -8.09 14.10 -7.59
CA MET A 1 -7.64 12.76 -7.15
C MET A 1 -8.26 12.53 -5.79
N SER A 2 -9.20 11.59 -5.66
CA SER A 2 -9.85 11.34 -4.37
C SER A 2 -8.79 10.88 -3.36
N PRO A 3 -8.79 11.44 -2.13
CA PRO A 3 -7.93 10.91 -1.08
C PRO A 3 -8.42 9.49 -0.82
N SER A 4 -7.60 8.49 -1.10
CA SER A 4 -7.83 7.17 -0.50
C SER A 4 -7.86 7.40 1.01
N ASN A 5 -8.87 6.89 1.70
CA ASN A 5 -9.12 7.09 3.14
C ASN A 5 -8.04 6.47 4.05
N GLY A 6 -6.75 6.64 3.73
CA GLY A 6 -5.59 6.02 4.38
C GLY A 6 -5.38 4.53 4.07
N TRP A 7 -6.29 3.90 3.31
CA TRP A 7 -6.21 2.48 2.97
C TRP A 7 -5.35 2.22 1.73
N GLU A 8 -4.51 1.21 1.83
CA GLU A 8 -3.56 0.81 0.82
C GLU A 8 -3.73 -0.67 0.49
N ASN A 9 -3.62 -1.02 -0.79
CA ASN A 9 -3.68 -2.40 -1.24
C ASN A 9 -2.29 -3.05 -1.18
N VAL A 10 -2.24 -4.27 -0.66
CA VAL A 10 -1.10 -5.18 -0.79
C VAL A 10 -1.38 -6.15 -1.94
N PRO A 11 -0.52 -6.21 -2.96
CA PRO A 11 -0.68 -7.19 -4.03
C PRO A 11 -0.62 -8.62 -3.49
N ILE A 12 -1.61 -9.45 -3.82
CA ILE A 12 -1.60 -10.88 -3.51
C ILE A 12 -0.77 -11.61 -4.55
N THR A 13 0.54 -11.68 -4.30
CA THR A 13 1.53 -12.32 -5.16
C THR A 13 1.45 -13.85 -5.09
N SER A 14 2.12 -14.53 -6.01
CA SER A 14 2.25 -15.99 -6.01
C SER A 14 2.82 -16.56 -4.70
N SER A 15 3.64 -15.80 -3.98
CA SER A 15 4.24 -16.22 -2.71
C SER A 15 3.25 -16.25 -1.56
N ILE A 16 2.33 -15.28 -1.47
CA ILE A 16 1.35 -15.20 -0.36
C ILE A 16 -0.02 -15.79 -0.72
N LYS A 17 -0.27 -16.04 -2.01
CA LYS A 17 -1.52 -16.64 -2.50
C LYS A 17 -1.88 -17.95 -1.79
N PRO A 18 -0.95 -18.90 -1.53
CA PRO A 18 -1.28 -20.14 -0.81
C PRO A 18 -1.74 -19.88 0.64
N THR A 19 -1.08 -18.96 1.35
CA THR A 19 -1.45 -18.55 2.71
C THR A 19 -2.85 -17.95 2.74
N VAL A 20 -3.16 -17.04 1.79
CA VAL A 20 -4.51 -16.43 1.68
C VAL A 20 -5.58 -17.48 1.37
N LEU A 21 -5.30 -18.43 0.47
CA LEU A 21 -6.24 -19.50 0.16
C LEU A 21 -6.51 -20.37 1.38
N LYS A 22 -5.47 -20.76 2.13
CA LYS A 22 -5.60 -21.55 3.35
C LYS A 22 -6.44 -20.85 4.41
N ILE A 23 -6.27 -19.54 4.58
CA ILE A 23 -7.10 -18.72 5.47
C ILE A 23 -8.56 -18.75 5.04
N MET A 24 -8.84 -18.50 3.75
CA MET A 24 -10.19 -18.56 3.19
C MET A 24 -10.83 -19.92 3.44
N GLN A 25 -10.12 -21.00 3.12
CA GLN A 25 -10.61 -22.35 3.31
C GLN A 25 -10.96 -22.63 4.78
N SER A 26 -10.11 -22.21 5.72
CA SER A 26 -10.37 -22.41 7.15
C SER A 26 -11.61 -21.65 7.63
N VAL A 27 -11.77 -20.40 7.20
CA VAL A 27 -12.95 -19.58 7.53
C VAL A 27 -14.24 -20.21 7.00
N TYR A 28 -14.22 -20.70 5.77
CA TYR A 28 -15.38 -21.38 5.16
C TYR A 28 -15.71 -22.70 5.85
N GLN A 29 -14.69 -23.48 6.19
CA GLN A 29 -14.86 -24.72 6.97
C GLN A 29 -15.49 -24.44 8.34
N HIS A 30 -15.02 -23.40 9.04
CA HIS A 30 -15.56 -23.00 10.34
C HIS A 30 -17.05 -22.64 10.27
N ARG A 31 -17.50 -22.06 9.14
CA ARG A 31 -18.90 -21.71 8.90
C ARG A 31 -19.73 -22.83 8.23
N ASN A 32 -19.15 -24.01 8.04
CA ASN A 32 -19.77 -25.15 7.33
C ASN A 32 -20.24 -24.80 5.90
N LEU A 33 -19.43 -24.02 5.18
CA LEU A 33 -19.69 -23.59 3.81
C LEU A 33 -18.93 -24.45 2.79
N ILE A 34 -19.27 -24.30 1.50
CA ILE A 34 -18.54 -24.92 0.40
C ILE A 34 -17.15 -24.31 0.32
N VAL A 35 -16.13 -25.14 0.52
CA VAL A 35 -14.74 -24.70 0.62
C VAL A 35 -14.16 -24.37 -0.77
N PRO A 36 -13.65 -23.14 -1.00
CA PRO A 36 -13.02 -22.77 -2.25
C PRO A 36 -11.76 -23.60 -2.54
N LEU A 37 -11.62 -24.09 -3.76
CA LEU A 37 -10.42 -24.83 -4.20
C LEU A 37 -9.28 -23.91 -4.66
N GLN A 38 -9.62 -22.69 -5.08
CA GLN A 38 -8.65 -21.72 -5.59
C GLN A 38 -9.16 -20.29 -5.41
N LEU A 39 -8.21 -19.35 -5.38
CA LEU A 39 -8.51 -17.92 -5.47
C LEU A 39 -8.57 -17.50 -6.93
N ASP A 40 -9.58 -16.70 -7.25
CA ASP A 40 -9.82 -16.16 -8.59
C ASP A 40 -10.23 -14.68 -8.50
N ARG A 41 -10.68 -14.11 -9.62
CA ARG A 41 -11.03 -12.68 -9.70
C ARG A 41 -12.52 -12.42 -9.52
N TRP A 42 -13.34 -13.46 -9.43
CA TRP A 42 -14.80 -13.38 -9.46
C TRP A 42 -15.46 -14.07 -8.28
N TRP A 43 -15.39 -15.40 -8.22
CA TRP A 43 -16.07 -16.21 -7.22
C TRP A 43 -15.38 -16.20 -5.87
N ASN A 44 -14.05 -16.14 -5.86
CA ASN A 44 -13.25 -16.26 -4.64
C ASN A 44 -12.18 -15.18 -4.65
N ARG A 45 -12.60 -13.92 -4.62
CA ARG A 45 -11.71 -12.77 -4.77
C ARG A 45 -11.28 -12.25 -3.41
N PRO A 46 -9.99 -12.38 -3.05
CA PRO A 46 -9.46 -11.72 -1.87
C PRO A 46 -9.08 -10.27 -2.15
N CYS A 47 -9.23 -9.41 -1.15
CA CYS A 47 -8.69 -8.05 -1.13
C CYS A 47 -7.87 -7.88 0.14
N PHE A 48 -6.58 -7.58 0.01
CA PHE A 48 -5.68 -7.45 1.15
C PHE A 48 -5.23 -5.99 1.30
N THR A 49 -5.64 -5.35 2.40
CA THR A 49 -5.42 -3.93 2.62
C THR A 49 -4.86 -3.63 4.00
N TYR A 50 -4.21 -2.48 4.12
CA TYR A 50 -3.77 -1.94 5.40
C TYR A 50 -3.96 -0.44 5.45
N LYS A 51 -4.01 0.10 6.66
CA LYS A 51 -4.05 1.53 6.92
C LYS A 51 -2.80 1.96 7.68
N VAL A 52 -2.22 3.10 7.31
CA VAL A 52 -1.10 3.73 8.02
C VAL A 52 -1.50 5.16 8.35
N GLU A 53 -1.20 5.60 9.57
CA GLU A 53 -1.35 7.01 9.95
C GLU A 53 -0.21 7.86 9.34
N GLU A 54 -0.42 9.17 9.18
CA GLU A 54 0.38 10.07 8.33
C GLU A 54 1.91 10.05 8.59
N ASP A 55 2.33 9.74 9.82
CA ASP A 55 3.74 9.67 10.24
C ASP A 55 4.20 8.27 10.71
N SER A 56 3.37 7.25 10.53
CA SER A 56 3.72 5.89 10.94
C SER A 56 4.39 5.10 9.82
N SER A 57 5.26 4.16 10.19
CA SER A 57 5.75 3.11 9.28
C SER A 57 5.14 1.74 9.58
N THR A 58 4.24 1.70 10.57
CA THR A 58 3.57 0.50 11.06
C THR A 58 2.07 0.62 10.78
N PRO A 59 1.46 -0.40 10.15
CA PRO A 59 0.02 -0.41 9.92
C PRO A 59 -0.79 -0.29 11.21
N SER A 60 -1.75 0.63 11.27
CA SER A 60 -2.72 0.74 12.37
C SER A 60 -3.83 -0.31 12.25
N ALA A 61 -4.20 -0.66 11.02
CA ALA A 61 -5.14 -1.72 10.71
C ALA A 61 -4.65 -2.55 9.52
N VAL A 62 -4.97 -3.84 9.54
CA VAL A 62 -4.69 -4.79 8.46
C VAL A 62 -5.95 -5.62 8.27
N ILE A 63 -6.50 -5.62 7.06
CA ILE A 63 -7.76 -6.28 6.72
C ILE A 63 -7.54 -7.20 5.52
N LEU A 64 -8.07 -8.42 5.63
CA LEU A 64 -8.22 -9.33 4.51
C LEU A 64 -9.71 -9.58 4.27
N GLU A 65 -10.20 -9.15 3.11
CA GLU A 65 -11.59 -9.33 2.70
C GLU A 65 -11.70 -10.48 1.71
N PHE A 66 -12.79 -11.24 1.79
CA PHE A 66 -13.19 -12.24 0.82
C PHE A 66 -14.51 -11.82 0.19
N HIS A 67 -14.47 -11.66 -1.12
CA HIS A 67 -15.62 -11.27 -1.92
C HIS A 67 -16.06 -12.45 -2.79
N GLU A 68 -17.37 -12.68 -2.82
CA GLU A 68 -18.01 -13.67 -3.68
C GLU A 68 -18.79 -13.00 -4.80
N GLY A 69 -18.70 -13.56 -6.00
CA GLY A 69 -19.52 -13.16 -7.13
C GLY A 69 -20.95 -13.69 -6.98
N GLU A 70 -21.93 -12.93 -7.46
CA GLU A 70 -23.30 -13.42 -7.61
C GLU A 70 -23.49 -14.13 -8.97
N PRO A 71 -24.23 -15.25 -9.05
CA PRO A 71 -24.44 -15.98 -10.31
C PRO A 71 -25.16 -15.18 -11.39
N ASP A 72 -26.12 -14.35 -10.97
CA ASP A 72 -27.06 -13.70 -11.88
C ASP A 72 -26.71 -12.22 -12.16
N GLN A 73 -25.70 -11.67 -11.47
CA GLN A 73 -25.35 -10.25 -11.55
C GLN A 73 -23.84 -10.03 -11.55
N PRO A 74 -23.34 -9.00 -12.26
CA PRO A 74 -21.92 -8.63 -12.23
C PRO A 74 -21.58 -7.84 -10.96
N VAL A 75 -22.02 -8.34 -9.80
CA VAL A 75 -21.71 -7.78 -8.48
C VAL A 75 -20.92 -8.80 -7.68
N GLN A 76 -19.91 -8.31 -6.96
CA GLN A 76 -19.23 -9.07 -5.91
C GLN A 76 -19.66 -8.51 -4.55
N ARG A 77 -19.95 -9.39 -3.60
CA ARG A 77 -20.33 -9.01 -2.23
C ARG A 77 -19.31 -9.51 -1.24
N LEU A 78 -19.04 -8.69 -0.24
CA LEU A 78 -18.20 -9.05 0.90
C LEU A 78 -18.87 -10.17 1.68
N HIS A 79 -18.25 -11.36 1.69
CA HIS A 79 -18.69 -12.46 2.53
C HIS A 79 -17.98 -12.42 3.88
N PHE A 80 -16.65 -12.30 3.88
CA PHE A 80 -15.88 -12.24 5.11
C PHE A 80 -14.91 -11.07 5.12
N MET A 81 -14.77 -10.43 6.27
CA MET A 81 -13.74 -9.44 6.53
C MET A 81 -12.96 -9.84 7.76
N ILE A 82 -11.68 -10.11 7.59
CA ILE A 82 -10.78 -10.54 8.65
C ILE A 82 -9.99 -9.33 9.15
N PHE A 83 -10.19 -8.98 10.41
CA PHE A 83 -9.39 -7.99 11.11
C PHE A 83 -8.13 -8.67 11.65
N VAL A 84 -7.07 -8.70 10.84
CA VAL A 84 -5.84 -9.47 11.12
C VAL A 84 -5.22 -9.09 12.48
N ASN A 85 -5.22 -7.80 12.83
CA ASN A 85 -4.66 -7.31 14.09
C ASN A 85 -5.51 -7.68 15.32
N GLN A 86 -6.84 -7.81 15.14
CA GLN A 86 -7.79 -8.07 16.22
C GLN A 86 -8.12 -9.56 16.35
N GLN A 87 -7.69 -10.37 15.37
CA GLN A 87 -7.98 -11.80 15.31
C GLN A 87 -9.48 -12.10 15.35
N THR A 88 -10.26 -11.28 14.64
CA THR A 88 -11.71 -11.39 14.49
C THR A 88 -12.09 -11.48 13.02
N VAL A 89 -13.15 -12.21 12.72
CA VAL A 89 -13.75 -12.30 11.39
C VAL A 89 -15.18 -11.78 11.48
N TYR A 90 -15.50 -10.82 10.62
CA TYR A 90 -16.87 -10.37 10.37
C TYR A 90 -17.47 -11.16 9.20
N ASP A 91 -18.64 -11.74 9.41
CA ASP A 91 -19.46 -12.39 8.39
C ASP A 91 -20.47 -11.38 7.84
N GLY A 92 -20.25 -10.94 6.61
CA GLY A 92 -21.09 -9.94 5.94
C GLY A 92 -22.45 -10.46 5.50
N PHE A 93 -22.67 -11.77 5.45
CA PHE A 93 -23.97 -12.35 5.09
C PHE A 93 -24.84 -12.58 6.33
N ARG A 94 -24.22 -12.87 7.48
CA ARG A 94 -24.89 -13.04 8.77
C ARG A 94 -24.89 -11.79 9.64
N GLU A 95 -24.11 -10.78 9.27
CA GLU A 95 -23.91 -9.53 10.01
C GLU A 95 -23.44 -9.75 11.46
N GLU A 96 -22.50 -10.68 11.64
CA GLU A 96 -21.98 -11.04 12.97
C GLU A 96 -20.47 -11.28 12.97
N ASP A 97 -19.86 -11.04 14.12
CA ASP A 97 -18.45 -11.31 14.36
C ASP A 97 -18.22 -12.69 14.99
N PHE A 98 -17.09 -13.31 14.66
CA PHE A 98 -16.61 -14.53 15.32
C PHE A 98 -15.08 -14.54 15.42
N ALA A 99 -14.57 -15.34 16.36
CA ALA A 99 -13.13 -15.50 16.54
C ALA A 99 -12.50 -16.21 15.34
N ILE A 100 -11.24 -15.90 15.05
CA ILE A 100 -10.49 -16.64 14.03
C ILE A 100 -10.41 -18.14 14.38
N PRO A 101 -10.43 -19.04 13.37
CA PRO A 101 -10.09 -20.43 13.59
C PRO A 101 -8.64 -20.61 14.08
N ASP A 102 -8.42 -21.46 15.09
CA ASP A 102 -7.10 -21.63 15.75
C ASP A 102 -5.98 -22.06 14.79
N ASN A 103 -6.32 -22.79 13.73
CA ASN A 103 -5.36 -23.33 12.76
C ASN A 103 -4.76 -22.30 11.80
N ILE A 104 -5.21 -21.03 11.83
CA ILE A 104 -4.73 -19.97 10.92
C ILE A 104 -4.01 -18.81 11.62
N ALA A 105 -3.82 -18.86 12.94
CA ALA A 105 -3.17 -17.78 13.68
C ALA A 105 -1.75 -17.46 13.15
N HIS A 106 -0.98 -18.49 12.82
CA HIS A 106 0.36 -18.31 12.22
C HIS A 106 0.29 -17.72 10.80
N ASP A 107 -0.68 -18.13 9.99
CA ASP A 107 -0.87 -17.62 8.63
C ASP A 107 -1.25 -16.12 8.65
N LEU A 108 -2.06 -15.71 9.63
CA LEU A 108 -2.41 -14.30 9.85
C LEU A 108 -1.19 -13.46 10.28
N LEU A 109 -0.31 -14.01 11.13
CA LEU A 109 0.94 -13.35 11.48
C LEU A 109 1.86 -13.16 10.26
N GLU A 110 1.89 -14.14 9.33
CA GLU A 110 2.61 -13.99 8.07
C GLU A 110 2.05 -12.81 7.25
N LEU A 111 0.73 -12.72 7.09
CA LEU A 111 0.11 -11.60 6.38
C LEU A 111 0.39 -10.25 7.05
N GLN A 112 0.32 -10.18 8.37
CA GLN A 112 0.67 -8.96 9.11
C GLN A 112 2.10 -8.51 8.81
N ASN A 113 3.05 -9.46 8.78
CA ASN A 113 4.44 -9.17 8.42
C ASN A 113 4.61 -8.73 6.96
N VAL A 114 3.81 -9.27 6.03
CA VAL A 114 3.79 -8.83 4.64
C VAL A 114 3.30 -7.39 4.54
N ALA A 115 2.19 -7.04 5.19
CA ALA A 115 1.67 -5.67 5.22
C ALA A 115 2.68 -4.69 5.83
N LEU A 116 3.36 -5.09 6.92
CA LEU A 116 4.41 -4.29 7.54
C LEU A 116 5.59 -4.03 6.59
N ARG A 117 6.07 -5.05 5.88
CA ARG A 117 7.15 -4.89 4.89
C ARG A 117 6.72 -3.96 3.75
N HIS A 118 5.48 -4.11 3.28
CA HIS A 118 4.93 -3.27 2.21
C HIS A 118 4.84 -1.79 2.66
N ALA A 119 4.29 -1.53 3.85
CA ALA A 119 4.20 -0.19 4.44
C ALA A 119 5.58 0.47 4.59
N ARG A 120 6.57 -0.26 5.13
CA ARG A 120 7.95 0.23 5.26
C ARG A 120 8.60 0.54 3.92
N GLY A 121 8.43 -0.33 2.92
CA GLY A 121 8.96 -0.12 1.58
C GLY A 121 8.37 1.12 0.90
N ARG A 122 7.06 1.36 1.07
CA ARG A 122 6.41 2.58 0.59
C ARG A 122 6.97 3.82 1.27
N GLN A 123 7.06 3.84 2.61
CA GLN A 123 7.56 5.00 3.34
C GLN A 123 8.99 5.36 2.95
N GLN A 124 9.86 4.36 2.78
CA GLN A 124 11.22 4.58 2.27
C GLN A 124 11.22 5.18 0.86
N SER A 125 10.33 4.73 -0.01
CA SER A 125 10.20 5.26 -1.37
C SER A 125 9.75 6.73 -1.35
N ILE A 126 8.78 7.08 -0.50
CA ILE A 126 8.32 8.47 -0.31
C ILE A 126 9.46 9.36 0.18
N LEU A 127 10.22 8.91 1.19
CA LEU A 127 11.36 9.67 1.73
C LEU A 127 12.44 9.90 0.67
N ARG A 128 12.75 8.90 -0.15
CA ARG A 128 13.71 9.03 -1.26
C ARG A 128 13.27 10.06 -2.28
N VAL A 129 12.00 10.05 -2.69
CA VAL A 129 11.46 11.02 -3.64
C VAL A 129 11.52 12.43 -3.06
N ARG A 130 11.14 12.62 -1.79
CA ARG A 130 11.22 13.92 -1.10
C ARG A 130 12.66 14.45 -1.02
N GLN A 131 13.61 13.59 -0.65
CA GLN A 131 15.04 13.95 -0.60
C GLN A 131 15.57 14.36 -1.98
N GLN A 132 15.20 13.62 -3.03
CA GLN A 132 15.62 13.95 -4.40
C GLN A 132 15.04 15.28 -4.87
N MET A 133 13.76 15.56 -4.57
CA MET A 133 13.14 16.85 -4.91
C MET A 133 13.84 18.02 -4.20
N ALA A 134 14.12 17.89 -2.90
CA ALA A 134 14.83 18.92 -2.13
C ALA A 134 16.25 19.18 -2.68
N GLN A 135 16.97 18.12 -3.07
CA GLN A 135 18.29 18.27 -3.70
C GLN A 135 18.22 18.96 -5.07
N ASN A 136 17.22 18.61 -5.88
CA ASN A 136 17.02 19.24 -7.19
C ASN A 136 16.65 20.72 -7.05
N GLU A 137 15.84 21.07 -6.06
CA GLU A 137 15.46 22.45 -5.75
C GLU A 137 16.68 23.28 -5.31
N GLN A 138 17.47 22.77 -4.36
CA GLN A 138 18.72 23.43 -3.94
C GLN A 138 19.72 23.59 -5.08
N ALA A 139 19.84 22.59 -5.96
CA ALA A 139 20.70 22.68 -7.13
C ALA A 139 20.18 23.72 -8.15
N ALA A 140 18.87 23.85 -8.30
CA ALA A 140 18.26 24.85 -9.17
C ALA A 140 18.44 26.28 -8.63
N GLU A 141 18.34 26.47 -7.31
CA GLU A 141 18.62 27.75 -6.66
C GLU A 141 20.08 28.19 -6.84
N ARG A 142 21.04 27.28 -6.57
CA ARG A 142 22.47 27.56 -6.79
C ARG A 142 22.77 27.95 -8.24
N ARG A 143 22.19 27.25 -9.21
CA ARG A 143 22.35 27.59 -10.64
C ARG A 143 21.79 28.97 -10.98
N LYS A 144 20.67 29.38 -10.36
CA LYS A 144 20.11 30.73 -10.54
C LYS A 144 21.04 31.79 -9.94
N GLU A 145 21.58 31.56 -8.75
CA GLU A 145 22.52 32.47 -8.10
C GLU A 145 23.82 32.64 -8.92
N GLU A 146 24.40 31.53 -9.38
CA GLU A 146 25.59 31.54 -10.25
C GLU A 146 25.33 32.31 -11.55
N ALA A 147 24.18 32.12 -12.19
CA ALA A 147 23.81 32.84 -13.41
C ALA A 147 23.69 34.36 -13.18
N ILE A 148 23.09 34.78 -12.05
CA ILE A 148 22.98 36.20 -11.68
C ILE A 148 24.37 36.81 -11.41
N GLN A 149 25.28 36.05 -10.80
CA GLN A 149 26.62 36.52 -10.47
C GLN A 149 27.49 36.69 -11.73
N VAL A 150 27.38 35.79 -12.71
CA VAL A 150 28.05 35.91 -14.01
C VAL A 150 27.53 37.11 -14.81
N SER A 151 26.22 37.38 -14.78
CA SER A 151 25.63 38.56 -15.47
C SER A 151 25.98 39.91 -14.82
N ARG A 152 26.55 39.93 -13.62
CA ARG A 152 26.93 41.16 -12.90
C ARG A 152 28.40 41.53 -13.00
N CYS A 153 29.24 40.73 -13.66
CA CYS A 153 30.62 41.12 -13.97
C CYS A 153 30.62 42.04 -15.21
N PRO A 154 30.89 43.36 -15.08
CA PRO A 154 31.06 44.18 -16.26
C PRO A 154 32.39 43.79 -16.90
N VAL A 155 32.33 43.43 -18.18
CA VAL A 155 33.52 43.34 -19.03
C VAL A 155 34.18 44.71 -18.96
N ARG A 156 35.34 44.80 -18.29
CA ARG A 156 36.20 45.98 -18.39
C ARG A 156 36.64 46.08 -19.84
N GLU A 157 35.96 46.93 -20.61
CA GLU A 157 36.43 47.39 -21.90
C GLU A 157 37.81 48.03 -21.69
N SER A 158 38.86 47.32 -22.12
CA SER A 158 40.19 47.89 -22.25
C SER A 158 40.17 48.85 -23.42
N VAL A 159 39.94 50.13 -23.13
CA VAL A 159 40.15 51.23 -24.08
C VAL A 159 41.65 51.29 -24.37
N SER A 160 42.07 50.69 -25.48
CA SER A 160 43.42 50.84 -26.01
C SER A 160 43.52 52.20 -26.71
N SER A 161 43.75 53.24 -25.92
CA SER A 161 44.19 54.55 -26.40
C SER A 161 45.59 54.42 -26.99
N ARG A 162 45.71 54.33 -28.32
CA ARG A 162 46.93 54.71 -29.03
C ARG A 162 46.67 56.06 -29.69
N LEU A 163 47.06 57.10 -28.98
CA LEU A 163 47.33 58.42 -29.53
C LEU A 163 48.84 58.64 -29.47
N PHE A 164 49.37 59.09 -30.61
CA PHE A 164 50.73 59.56 -30.91
C PHE A 164 51.82 58.49 -31.12
#